data_AF-A0A1F2UPZ7-F1
#
_entry.id   AF-A0A1F2UPZ7-F1
#
_cell.length_a   1.000
_cell.length_b   1.000
_cell.length_c   1.000
_cell.angle_alpha   90.00
_cell.angle_beta   90.00
_cell.angle_gamma   90.00
#
_symmetry.space_group_name_H-M   'P 1'
#
loop_
_entity.id
_entity.type
_entity.pdbx_description
1 polymer ?
#
loop_
_entity_poly.entity_id
_entity_poly.type
_entity_poly.pdbx_seq_one_letter_code
_entity_poly.pdbx_strand_id
1 'polypeptide(L)'
;MRNGCVVLKRGKVFQHPIEEHFDLGGGAMIDLETSIEKKGHQKEVVRIQKELEQFLSKEEARETAMQTYDLVLDVDEEIDRILQDQSVTRLYEYDGLFFTPRGTQSFHRAFNGIHILESLSNSRIETFFRGREKHFALKWFLEELGTHLWEVKVRRMNWEEFRSLGILPPAVISEIIRDVQSRRRAKEPPPPLSPQEQAFFQFYEKQFYEKELLQAVLSDKC
;
A
#
# COMPACT_ATOMS: atom_id res chain seq x y z
N MET A 1 7.43 27.92 69.25
CA MET A 1 7.26 26.46 69.14
C MET A 1 6.45 26.15 67.89
N ARG A 2 7.09 25.46 66.94
CA ARG A 2 6.55 24.45 65.99
C ARG A 2 5.06 24.44 65.60
N ASN A 3 4.81 24.59 64.30
CA ASN A 3 4.27 23.58 63.35
C ASN A 3 3.07 24.02 62.50
N GLY A 4 3.13 23.72 61.20
CA GLY A 4 1.96 23.31 60.40
C GLY A 4 1.81 24.01 59.06
N CYS A 5 2.01 23.27 57.96
CA CYS A 5 2.03 23.72 56.57
C CYS A 5 0.75 23.28 55.81
N VAL A 6 0.32 24.11 54.84
CA VAL A 6 -0.18 23.78 53.46
C VAL A 6 -1.65 23.34 53.19
N VAL A 7 -2.36 24.27 52.50
CA VAL A 7 -3.10 24.22 51.19
C VAL A 7 -4.45 23.50 51.04
N LEU A 8 -5.49 24.23 50.52
CA LEU A 8 -6.19 24.03 49.22
C LEU A 8 -7.58 24.71 49.11
N LYS A 9 -7.90 25.20 47.88
CA LYS A 9 -9.20 25.24 47.13
C LYS A 9 -10.10 26.52 47.01
N ARG A 10 -10.38 26.83 45.72
CA ARG A 10 -11.70 27.01 45.00
C ARG A 10 -12.59 28.27 45.20
N GLY A 11 -12.88 29.02 44.11
CA GLY A 11 -13.94 28.75 43.11
C GLY A 11 -15.16 29.71 42.97
N LYS A 12 -15.71 29.77 41.71
CA LYS A 12 -17.01 30.31 41.16
C LYS A 12 -16.98 31.71 40.52
N VAL A 13 -17.15 31.95 39.19
CA VAL A 13 -18.03 31.56 38.04
C VAL A 13 -19.37 32.35 37.93
N PHE A 14 -19.55 33.11 36.83
CA PHE A 14 -20.68 33.18 35.84
C PHE A 14 -21.13 34.60 35.40
N GLN A 15 -21.03 34.90 34.09
CA GLN A 15 -22.14 35.32 33.22
C GLN A 15 -21.70 35.43 31.73
N HIS A 16 -22.43 34.74 30.85
CA HIS A 16 -22.45 34.89 29.38
C HIS A 16 -23.59 35.88 28.97
N PRO A 17 -23.58 36.43 27.74
CA PRO A 17 -24.23 35.80 26.56
C PRO A 17 -23.32 35.81 25.32
N ILE A 18 -23.07 34.71 24.60
CA ILE A 18 -23.81 34.11 23.46
C ILE A 18 -24.19 35.13 22.37
N GLU A 19 -23.44 35.11 21.26
CA GLU A 19 -23.93 34.85 19.90
C GLU A 19 -22.74 34.85 18.93
N GLU A 20 -22.16 33.67 18.69
CA GLU A 20 -21.38 33.42 17.47
C GLU A 20 -21.98 32.21 16.77
N HIS A 21 -22.64 32.49 15.64
CA HIS A 21 -22.92 31.50 14.63
C HIS A 21 -21.59 30.95 14.11
N PHE A 22 -21.15 29.80 14.64
CA PHE A 22 -20.11 29.01 14.00
C PHE A 22 -20.71 28.29 12.80
N ASP A 23 -20.47 28.86 11.64
CA ASP A 23 -20.59 28.19 10.35
C ASP A 23 -19.52 27.10 10.30
N LEU A 24 -19.91 25.85 10.62
CA LEU A 24 -19.05 24.66 10.48
C LEU A 24 -18.99 24.27 8.99
N GLY A 25 -18.42 25.16 8.18
CA GLY A 25 -18.15 24.90 6.78
C GLY A 25 -16.80 24.21 6.60
N GLY A 26 -16.82 22.93 6.20
CA GLY A 26 -15.80 22.20 5.40
C GLY A 26 -14.34 22.12 5.87
N GLY A 27 -13.72 23.20 6.34
CA GLY A 27 -12.27 23.27 6.61
C GLY A 27 -11.81 22.63 7.92
N ALA A 28 -12.65 22.61 8.96
CA ALA A 28 -12.27 22.05 10.26
C ALA A 28 -12.25 20.50 10.29
N MET A 29 -12.97 19.84 9.38
CA MET A 29 -12.87 18.37 9.21
C MET A 29 -11.58 17.98 8.50
N ILE A 30 -11.20 18.72 7.46
CA ILE A 30 -9.99 18.46 6.69
C ILE A 30 -8.76 18.57 7.60
N ASP A 31 -8.63 19.64 8.39
CA ASP A 31 -7.48 19.81 9.31
C ASP A 31 -7.38 18.72 10.39
N LEU A 32 -8.52 18.14 10.81
CA LEU A 32 -8.57 17.07 11.80
C LEU A 32 -8.23 15.71 11.18
N GLU A 33 -8.76 15.42 9.99
CA GLU A 33 -8.46 14.21 9.20
C GLU A 33 -6.97 14.18 8.81
N THR A 34 -6.42 15.28 8.29
CA THR A 34 -4.98 15.35 7.95
C THR A 34 -4.09 15.25 9.20
N SER A 35 -4.55 15.73 10.37
CA SER A 35 -3.82 15.57 11.64
C SER A 35 -3.88 14.14 12.19
N ILE A 36 -4.99 13.43 11.98
CA ILE A 36 -5.16 12.03 12.42
C ILE A 36 -4.36 11.11 11.50
N GLU A 37 -4.41 11.33 10.19
CA GLU A 37 -3.62 10.60 9.20
C GLU A 37 -2.12 10.79 9.44
N LYS A 38 -1.64 12.02 9.64
CA LYS A 38 -0.24 12.27 9.99
C LYS A 38 0.19 11.54 11.26
N LYS A 39 -0.69 11.46 12.28
CA LYS A 39 -0.42 10.70 13.52
C LYS A 39 -0.41 9.18 13.28
N GLY A 40 -1.30 8.68 12.42
CA GLY A 40 -1.37 7.27 12.03
C GLY A 40 -0.10 6.83 11.31
N HIS A 41 0.32 7.58 10.29
CA HIS A 41 1.54 7.29 9.55
C HIS A 41 2.78 7.29 10.45
N GLN A 42 2.92 8.31 11.29
CA GLN A 42 4.10 8.46 12.13
C GLN A 42 4.23 7.34 13.17
N LYS A 43 3.11 6.84 13.69
CA LYS A 43 3.10 5.66 14.57
C LYS A 43 3.59 4.41 13.84
N GLU A 44 3.10 4.17 12.62
CA GLU A 44 3.48 2.99 11.85
C GLU A 44 4.92 3.05 11.34
N VAL A 45 5.43 4.22 10.96
CA VAL A 45 6.84 4.41 10.59
C VAL A 45 7.77 4.06 11.76
N VAL A 46 7.44 4.50 12.98
CA VAL A 46 8.22 4.16 14.18
C VAL A 46 8.17 2.65 14.46
N ARG A 47 7.02 1.99 14.21
CA ARG A 47 6.92 0.53 14.30
C ARG A 47 7.84 -0.13 13.27
N ILE A 48 7.73 0.24 12.00
CA ILE A 48 8.54 -0.32 10.91
C ILE A 48 10.03 -0.14 11.17
N GLN A 49 10.46 1.05 11.63
CA GLN A 49 11.85 1.28 12.01
C GLN A 49 12.34 0.25 13.05
N LYS A 50 11.58 0.04 14.12
CA LYS A 50 11.94 -0.93 15.17
C LYS A 50 12.03 -2.36 14.65
N GLU A 51 11.18 -2.73 13.70
CA GLU A 51 11.23 -4.06 13.08
C GLU A 51 12.46 -4.19 12.15
N LEU A 52 12.79 -3.15 11.40
CA LEU A 52 13.97 -3.11 10.54
C LEU A 52 15.28 -3.18 11.34
N GLU A 53 15.33 -2.66 12.57
CA GLU A 53 16.49 -2.77 13.48
C GLU A 53 16.87 -4.21 13.84
N GLN A 54 16.01 -5.21 13.57
CA GLN A 54 16.36 -6.63 13.71
C GLN A 54 17.30 -7.13 12.60
N PHE A 55 17.32 -6.45 11.46
CA PHE A 55 18.05 -6.86 10.26
C PHE A 55 19.12 -5.84 9.82
N LEU A 56 18.96 -4.59 10.24
CA LEU A 56 19.76 -3.44 9.81
C LEU A 56 20.40 -2.74 11.02
N SER A 57 21.43 -1.93 10.77
CA SER A 57 21.89 -0.97 11.78
C SER A 57 20.80 0.08 12.05
N LYS A 58 20.87 0.74 13.20
CA LYS A 58 19.89 1.78 13.58
C LYS A 58 19.76 2.90 12.55
N GLU A 59 20.88 3.32 11.96
CA GLU A 59 20.86 4.38 10.95
C GLU A 59 20.19 3.87 9.66
N GLU A 60 20.57 2.69 9.19
CA GLU A 60 19.96 2.09 7.99
C GLU A 60 18.46 1.83 8.18
N ALA A 61 18.04 1.36 9.35
CA ALA A 61 16.62 1.15 9.67
C ALA A 61 15.86 2.47 9.66
N ARG A 62 16.44 3.54 10.23
CA ARG A 62 15.85 4.89 10.22
C ARG A 62 15.76 5.45 8.81
N GLU A 63 16.83 5.38 8.02
CA GLU A 63 16.85 5.84 6.63
C GLU A 63 15.83 5.07 5.78
N THR A 64 15.76 3.76 5.92
CA THR A 64 14.81 2.90 5.18
C THR A 64 13.37 3.19 5.59
N ALA A 65 13.11 3.41 6.88
CA ALA A 65 11.78 3.77 7.36
C ALA A 65 11.34 5.16 6.86
N MET A 66 12.27 6.12 6.78
CA MET A 66 12.00 7.43 6.16
C MET A 66 11.72 7.30 4.67
N GLN A 67 12.52 6.54 3.92
CA GLN A 67 12.25 6.29 2.49
C GLN A 67 10.89 5.62 2.29
N THR A 68 10.52 4.69 3.16
CA THR A 68 9.19 4.06 3.16
C THR A 68 8.09 5.09 3.40
N TYR A 69 8.29 6.00 4.35
CA TYR A 69 7.37 7.08 4.65
C TYR A 69 7.18 8.04 3.47
N ASP A 70 8.27 8.47 2.84
CA ASP A 70 8.22 9.35 1.68
C ASP A 70 7.47 8.68 0.51
N LEU A 71 7.72 7.39 0.28
CA LEU A 71 7.03 6.61 -0.75
C LEU A 71 5.52 6.55 -0.54
N VAL A 72 5.07 6.37 0.71
CA VAL A 72 3.63 6.30 1.00
C VAL A 72 2.96 7.67 0.91
N LEU A 73 3.67 8.76 1.22
CA LEU A 73 3.17 10.12 0.99
C LEU A 73 2.98 10.40 -0.51
N ASP A 74 3.93 9.97 -1.35
CA ASP A 74 3.79 10.09 -2.80
C ASP A 74 2.58 9.29 -3.32
N VAL A 75 2.29 8.13 -2.72
CA VAL A 75 1.10 7.33 -3.05
C VAL A 75 -0.18 8.09 -2.70
N ASP A 76 -0.26 8.62 -1.47
CA ASP A 76 -1.42 9.39 -1.02
C ASP A 76 -1.64 10.63 -1.88
N GLU A 77 -0.57 11.34 -2.26
CA GLU A 77 -0.69 12.50 -3.15
C GLU A 77 -1.29 12.13 -4.51
N GLU A 78 -0.89 11.01 -5.10
CA GLU A 78 -1.45 10.54 -6.37
C GLU A 78 -2.91 10.09 -6.22
N ILE A 79 -3.29 9.46 -5.09
CA ILE A 79 -4.68 9.13 -4.78
C ILE A 79 -5.52 10.40 -4.64
N ASP A 80 -5.02 11.39 -3.91
CA ASP A 80 -5.70 12.67 -3.72
C ASP A 80 -5.93 13.39 -5.05
N ARG A 81 -4.94 13.39 -5.95
CA ARG A 81 -5.09 13.94 -7.31
C ARG A 81 -6.22 13.25 -8.08
N ILE A 82 -6.37 11.93 -7.94
CA ILE A 82 -7.48 11.18 -8.55
C ILE A 82 -8.82 11.61 -7.91
N LEU A 83 -8.88 11.68 -6.58
CA LEU A 83 -10.10 11.98 -5.83
C LEU A 83 -10.56 13.45 -5.95
N GLN A 84 -9.66 14.38 -6.27
CA GLN A 84 -9.99 15.78 -6.54
C GLN A 84 -10.92 15.95 -7.76
N ASP A 85 -10.93 15.02 -8.71
CA ASP A 85 -11.88 15.03 -9.82
C ASP A 85 -13.26 14.52 -9.35
N GLN A 86 -14.25 15.43 -9.31
CA GLN A 86 -15.63 15.11 -8.91
C GLN A 86 -16.27 14.01 -9.75
N SER A 87 -15.82 13.80 -11.00
CA SER A 87 -16.34 12.73 -11.84
C SER A 87 -15.90 11.36 -11.34
N VAL A 88 -14.71 11.26 -10.74
CA VAL A 88 -14.25 10.03 -10.07
C VAL A 88 -15.14 9.72 -8.88
N THR A 89 -15.35 10.67 -7.98
CA THR A 89 -16.13 10.43 -6.74
C THR A 89 -17.61 10.17 -7.01
N ARG A 90 -18.12 10.61 -8.16
CA ARG A 90 -19.46 10.25 -8.68
C ARG A 90 -19.52 8.82 -9.22
N LEU A 91 -18.47 8.36 -9.89
CA LEU A 91 -18.46 7.05 -10.58
C LEU A 91 -17.86 5.93 -9.74
N TYR A 92 -17.05 6.26 -8.74
CA TYR A 92 -16.32 5.32 -7.91
C TYR A 92 -16.49 5.66 -6.42
N GLU A 93 -16.42 4.62 -5.61
CA GLU A 93 -16.21 4.69 -4.16
C GLU A 93 -14.78 4.25 -3.88
N TYR A 94 -14.14 4.89 -2.90
CA TYR A 94 -12.79 4.55 -2.46
C TYR A 94 -12.78 4.30 -0.96
N ASP A 95 -12.28 3.13 -0.54
CA ASP A 95 -12.28 2.69 0.86
C ASP A 95 -10.87 2.69 1.51
N GLY A 96 -9.87 3.22 0.80
CA GLY A 96 -8.45 3.17 1.21
C GLY A 96 -7.67 1.99 0.60
N LEU A 97 -8.34 0.99 0.03
CA LEU A 97 -7.70 -0.17 -0.61
C LEU A 97 -8.11 -0.33 -2.07
N PHE A 98 -9.36 -0.05 -2.39
CA PHE A 98 -9.96 -0.30 -3.68
C PHE A 98 -10.80 0.89 -4.14
N PHE A 99 -10.64 1.23 -5.42
CA PHE A 99 -11.66 1.97 -6.16
C PHE A 99 -12.71 0.97 -6.67
N THR A 100 -13.95 1.16 -6.25
CA THR A 100 -15.09 0.35 -6.66
C THR A 100 -16.02 1.20 -7.53
N PRO A 101 -16.19 0.89 -8.84
CA PRO A 101 -17.16 1.60 -9.65
C PRO A 101 -18.58 1.36 -9.12
N ARG A 102 -19.35 2.44 -9.01
CA ARG A 102 -20.73 2.36 -8.53
C ARG A 102 -21.59 1.57 -9.50
N GLY A 103 -22.43 0.70 -8.94
CA GLY A 103 -23.34 -0.14 -9.74
C GLY A 103 -22.65 -1.34 -10.41
N THR A 104 -21.40 -1.63 -10.09
CA THR A 104 -20.70 -2.85 -10.53
C THR A 104 -20.15 -3.63 -9.34
N GLN A 105 -19.66 -4.85 -9.61
CA GLN A 105 -18.92 -5.68 -8.62
C GLN A 105 -17.41 -5.70 -8.92
N SER A 106 -16.93 -4.86 -9.83
CA SER A 106 -15.50 -4.77 -10.14
C SER A 106 -14.78 -3.93 -9.11
N PHE A 107 -13.48 -4.16 -8.92
CA PHE A 107 -12.64 -3.38 -8.03
C PHE A 107 -11.27 -3.12 -8.68
N HIS A 108 -10.72 -1.95 -8.42
CA HIS A 108 -9.37 -1.57 -8.85
C HIS A 108 -8.52 -1.25 -7.62
N ARG A 109 -7.51 -2.08 -7.37
CA ARG A 109 -6.60 -1.96 -6.23
C ARG A 109 -5.84 -0.64 -6.25
N ALA A 110 -5.85 0.11 -5.15
CA ALA A 110 -5.05 1.28 -4.89
C ALA A 110 -4.96 1.47 -3.36
N PHE A 111 -3.92 0.93 -2.74
CA PHE A 111 -3.73 1.11 -1.30
C PHE A 111 -3.28 2.54 -1.01
N ASN A 112 -3.90 3.20 -0.04
CA ASN A 112 -3.36 4.41 0.54
C ASN A 112 -2.15 4.11 1.42
N GLY A 113 -1.45 5.17 1.81
CA GLY A 113 -0.21 5.10 2.55
C GLY A 113 -0.36 4.37 3.87
N ILE A 114 -1.41 4.65 4.64
CA ILE A 114 -1.63 4.00 5.93
C ILE A 114 -1.82 2.49 5.76
N HIS A 115 -2.59 2.03 4.77
CA HIS A 115 -2.77 0.60 4.54
C HIS A 115 -1.50 -0.09 4.03
N ILE A 116 -0.67 0.61 3.24
CA ILE A 116 0.66 0.10 2.87
C ILE A 116 1.49 -0.13 4.13
N LEU A 117 1.58 0.87 5.02
CA LEU A 117 2.35 0.77 6.26
C LEU A 117 1.83 -0.33 7.19
N GLU A 118 0.51 -0.42 7.38
CA GLU A 118 -0.13 -1.48 8.18
C GLU A 118 0.15 -2.88 7.62
N SER A 119 0.23 -3.01 6.29
CA SER A 119 0.52 -4.28 5.65
C SER A 119 1.93 -4.79 5.93
N LEU A 120 2.88 -3.89 6.25
CA LEU A 120 4.27 -4.20 6.61
C LEU A 120 4.38 -4.75 8.04
N SER A 121 3.70 -5.87 8.30
CA SER A 121 3.85 -6.64 9.53
C SER A 121 5.24 -7.25 9.67
N ASN A 122 5.60 -7.66 10.89
CA ASN A 122 6.91 -8.25 11.20
C ASN A 122 7.22 -9.44 10.30
N SER A 123 6.24 -10.32 10.07
CA SER A 123 6.40 -11.48 9.18
C SER A 123 6.63 -11.07 7.73
N ARG A 124 5.94 -10.03 7.23
CA ARG A 124 6.19 -9.50 5.89
C ARG A 124 7.58 -8.90 5.76
N ILE A 125 8.00 -8.06 6.71
CA ILE A 125 9.35 -7.48 6.69
C ILE A 125 10.39 -8.61 6.71
N GLU A 126 10.24 -9.58 7.62
CA GLU A 126 11.13 -10.74 7.70
C GLU A 126 11.19 -11.51 6.37
N THR A 127 10.08 -11.62 5.62
CA THR A 127 10.09 -12.30 4.32
C THR A 127 11.02 -11.67 3.30
N PHE A 128 11.45 -10.41 3.44
CA PHE A 128 12.45 -9.78 2.56
C PHE A 128 13.88 -10.07 3.01
N PHE A 129 14.14 -10.09 4.32
CA PHE A 129 15.49 -10.19 4.87
C PHE A 129 15.95 -11.62 5.18
N ARG A 130 15.02 -12.56 5.43
CA ARG A 130 15.37 -13.92 5.84
C ARG A 130 16.17 -14.66 4.76
N GLY A 131 17.40 -15.03 5.11
CA GLY A 131 18.29 -15.82 4.25
C GLY A 131 18.81 -15.08 3.01
N ARG A 132 18.71 -13.73 2.99
CA ARG A 132 19.20 -12.91 1.87
C ARG A 132 20.29 -11.96 2.31
N GLU A 133 21.15 -11.61 1.37
CA GLU A 133 22.12 -10.55 1.59
C GLU A 133 21.39 -9.21 1.75
N LYS A 134 21.83 -8.44 2.75
CA LYS A 134 21.21 -7.18 3.19
C LYS A 134 20.88 -6.22 2.05
N HIS A 135 21.84 -6.00 1.14
CA HIS A 135 21.65 -5.04 0.05
C HIS A 135 20.54 -5.46 -0.92
N PHE A 136 20.48 -6.76 -1.24
CA PHE A 136 19.42 -7.32 -2.08
C PHE A 136 18.06 -7.27 -1.37
N ALA A 137 18.01 -7.56 -0.07
CA ALA A 137 16.78 -7.49 0.72
C ALA A 137 16.21 -6.06 0.76
N LEU A 138 17.06 -5.05 1.01
CA LEU A 138 16.68 -3.64 1.01
C LEU A 138 16.16 -3.18 -0.35
N LYS A 139 16.90 -3.50 -1.42
CA LYS A 139 16.51 -3.16 -2.77
C LYS A 139 15.13 -3.76 -3.10
N TRP A 140 14.94 -5.05 -2.84
CA TRP A 140 13.68 -5.71 -3.13
C TRP A 140 12.53 -5.16 -2.28
N PHE A 141 12.76 -4.88 -0.99
CA PHE A 141 11.76 -4.27 -0.12
C PHE A 141 11.25 -2.92 -0.67
N LEU A 142 12.17 -2.05 -1.11
CA LEU A 142 11.81 -0.74 -1.67
C LEU A 142 11.19 -0.85 -3.07
N GLU A 143 11.63 -1.79 -3.91
CA GLU A 143 11.03 -2.05 -5.23
C GLU A 143 9.60 -2.58 -5.11
N GLU A 144 9.33 -3.48 -4.18
CA GLU A 144 7.99 -3.98 -3.91
C GLU A 144 7.06 -2.84 -3.47
N LEU A 145 7.52 -1.99 -2.55
CA LEU A 145 6.77 -0.81 -2.12
C LEU A 145 6.57 0.20 -3.26
N GLY A 146 7.59 0.41 -4.08
CA GLY A 146 7.54 1.27 -5.26
C GLY A 146 6.49 0.85 -6.28
N THR A 147 6.10 -0.43 -6.29
CA THR A 147 5.02 -0.93 -7.13
C THR A 147 3.68 -0.25 -6.81
N HIS A 148 3.40 0.06 -5.54
CA HIS A 148 2.17 0.79 -5.17
C HIS A 148 2.12 2.19 -5.79
N LEU A 149 3.24 2.91 -5.77
CA LEU A 149 3.35 4.23 -6.40
C LEU A 149 3.21 4.14 -7.92
N TRP A 150 3.81 3.13 -8.54
CA TRP A 150 3.63 2.89 -9.97
C TRP A 150 2.15 2.61 -10.30
N GLU A 151 1.47 1.76 -9.53
CA GLU A 151 0.06 1.41 -9.77
C GLU A 151 -0.85 2.63 -9.72
N VAL A 152 -0.74 3.46 -8.68
CA VAL A 152 -1.58 4.66 -8.56
C VAL A 152 -1.28 5.67 -9.67
N LYS A 153 -0.01 5.86 -10.05
CA LYS A 153 0.36 6.74 -11.18
C LYS A 153 -0.26 6.28 -12.49
N VAL A 154 -0.22 4.98 -12.78
CA VAL A 154 -0.87 4.42 -13.97
C VAL A 154 -2.38 4.64 -13.93
N ARG A 155 -3.02 4.50 -12.75
CA ARG A 155 -4.45 4.79 -12.61
C ARG A 155 -4.77 6.25 -12.87
N ARG A 156 -3.99 7.18 -12.32
CA ARG A 156 -4.17 8.61 -12.59
C ARG A 156 -4.06 8.89 -14.09
N MET A 157 -3.01 8.38 -14.74
CA MET A 157 -2.83 8.55 -16.18
C MET A 157 -3.99 7.96 -16.98
N ASN A 158 -4.42 6.74 -16.66
CA ASN A 158 -5.54 6.11 -17.37
C ASN A 158 -6.87 6.81 -17.11
N TRP A 159 -7.05 7.42 -15.94
CA TRP A 159 -8.20 8.26 -15.66
C TRP A 159 -8.19 9.51 -16.55
N GLU A 160 -7.05 10.20 -16.62
CA GLU A 160 -6.88 11.40 -17.44
C GLU A 160 -7.09 11.13 -18.93
N GLU A 161 -6.56 10.01 -19.43
CA GLU A 161 -6.60 9.66 -20.86
C GLU A 161 -7.88 8.93 -21.29
N PHE A 162 -8.30 7.92 -20.52
CA PHE A 162 -9.35 6.97 -20.93
C PHE A 162 -10.59 7.01 -20.04
N ARG A 163 -10.61 7.87 -19.01
CA ARG A 163 -11.70 7.95 -18.02
C ARG A 163 -11.98 6.58 -17.37
N SER A 164 -10.91 5.84 -17.11
CA SER A 164 -10.96 4.52 -16.48
C SER A 164 -9.83 4.38 -15.47
N LEU A 165 -10.14 3.84 -14.28
CA LEU A 165 -9.14 3.49 -13.28
C LEU A 165 -8.56 2.09 -13.47
N GLY A 166 -8.89 1.37 -14.55
CA GLY A 166 -8.25 0.09 -14.87
C GLY A 166 -6.75 0.25 -15.19
N ILE A 167 -5.90 -0.74 -14.86
CA ILE A 167 -4.47 -0.72 -15.26
C ILE A 167 -4.34 -0.88 -16.78
N LEU A 168 -5.18 -1.76 -17.34
CA LEU A 168 -5.23 -1.99 -18.78
C LEU A 168 -6.30 -1.11 -19.42
N PRO A 169 -6.01 -0.49 -20.58
CA PRO A 169 -7.02 0.23 -21.33
C PRO A 169 -8.22 -0.67 -21.68
N PRO A 170 -9.45 -0.13 -21.71
CA PRO A 170 -10.65 -0.90 -22.05
C PRO A 170 -10.55 -1.65 -23.39
N ALA A 171 -9.85 -1.07 -24.37
CA ALA A 171 -9.59 -1.70 -25.65
C ALA A 171 -8.78 -3.00 -25.47
N VAL A 172 -7.67 -2.95 -24.74
CA VAL A 172 -6.80 -4.11 -24.47
C VAL A 172 -7.58 -5.21 -23.74
N ILE A 173 -8.38 -4.85 -22.74
CA ILE A 173 -9.24 -5.81 -22.02
C ILE A 173 -10.23 -6.47 -22.99
N SER A 174 -10.85 -5.68 -23.88
CA SER A 174 -11.80 -6.18 -24.87
C SER A 174 -11.15 -7.14 -25.87
N GLU A 175 -9.91 -6.87 -26.28
CA GLU A 175 -9.13 -7.77 -27.13
C GLU A 175 -8.81 -9.09 -26.44
N ILE A 176 -8.36 -9.04 -25.17
CA ILE A 176 -8.10 -10.23 -24.36
C ILE A 176 -9.37 -11.08 -24.21
N ILE A 177 -10.51 -10.44 -23.88
CA ILE A 177 -11.79 -11.15 -23.74
C ILE A 177 -12.19 -11.80 -25.07
N ARG A 178 -12.07 -11.07 -26.19
CA ARG A 178 -12.39 -11.59 -27.52
C ARG A 178 -11.51 -12.77 -27.90
N ASP A 179 -10.21 -12.71 -27.65
CA ASP A 179 -9.26 -13.80 -27.90
C ASP A 179 -9.64 -15.05 -27.08
N VAL A 180 -9.83 -14.89 -25.77
CA VAL A 180 -10.23 -15.98 -24.87
C VAL A 180 -11.57 -16.59 -25.30
N GLN A 181 -12.57 -15.76 -25.66
CA GLN A 181 -13.85 -16.25 -26.15
C GLN A 181 -13.72 -17.01 -27.47
N SER A 182 -12.87 -16.53 -28.38
CA SER A 182 -12.63 -17.17 -29.68
C SER A 182 -11.99 -18.55 -29.51
N ARG A 183 -10.95 -18.66 -28.68
CA ARG A 183 -10.28 -19.94 -28.36
C ARG A 183 -11.21 -20.92 -27.65
N ARG A 184 -12.02 -20.45 -26.69
CA ARG A 184 -13.03 -21.29 -26.02
C ARG A 184 -14.04 -21.87 -27.02
N ARG A 185 -14.51 -21.07 -27.99
CA ARG A 185 -15.41 -21.55 -29.06
C ARG A 185 -14.71 -22.55 -29.97
N ALA A 186 -13.43 -22.35 -30.26
CA ALA A 186 -12.63 -23.23 -31.11
C ALA A 186 -12.11 -24.50 -30.38
N LYS A 187 -12.29 -24.60 -29.05
CA LYS A 187 -11.62 -25.60 -28.19
C LYS A 187 -10.10 -25.63 -28.39
N GLU A 188 -9.52 -24.51 -28.79
CA GLU A 188 -8.09 -24.42 -29.03
C GLU A 188 -7.36 -24.37 -27.68
N PRO A 189 -6.26 -25.15 -27.54
CA PRO A 189 -5.41 -25.03 -26.37
C PRO A 189 -4.81 -23.61 -26.28
N PRO A 190 -4.32 -23.21 -25.10
CA PRO A 190 -3.51 -21.99 -24.98
C PRO A 190 -2.37 -22.02 -26.01
N PRO A 191 -1.90 -20.84 -26.45
CA PRO A 191 -0.85 -20.80 -27.46
C PRO A 191 0.38 -21.51 -26.90
N PRO A 192 1.13 -22.27 -27.71
CA PRO A 192 2.36 -22.86 -27.24
C PRO A 192 3.30 -21.74 -26.78
N LEU A 193 3.96 -21.95 -25.66
CA LEU A 193 5.02 -21.05 -25.18
C LEU A 193 6.04 -20.85 -26.29
N SER A 194 6.51 -19.62 -26.48
CA SER A 194 7.63 -19.33 -27.37
C SER A 194 8.88 -20.11 -26.94
N PRO A 195 9.87 -20.35 -27.82
CA PRO A 195 11.11 -21.01 -27.43
C PRO A 195 11.84 -20.34 -26.26
N GLN A 196 11.73 -19.00 -26.15
CA GLN A 196 12.32 -18.24 -25.04
C GLN A 196 11.57 -18.49 -23.73
N GLU A 197 10.24 -18.47 -23.76
CA GLU A 197 9.42 -18.80 -22.58
C GLU A 197 9.62 -20.25 -22.17
N GLN A 198 9.68 -21.19 -23.11
CA GLN A 198 9.99 -22.60 -22.83
C GLN A 198 11.35 -22.76 -22.15
N ALA A 199 12.40 -22.11 -22.67
CA ALA A 199 13.72 -22.14 -22.07
C ALA A 199 13.73 -21.52 -20.67
N PHE A 200 12.97 -20.44 -20.45
CA PHE A 200 12.80 -19.81 -19.15
C PHE A 200 12.14 -20.76 -18.14
N PHE A 201 11.01 -21.37 -18.50
CA PHE A 201 10.31 -22.30 -17.61
C PHE A 201 11.13 -23.56 -17.33
N GLN A 202 11.79 -24.14 -18.34
CA GLN A 202 12.67 -25.30 -18.16
C GLN A 202 13.84 -25.00 -17.21
N PHE A 203 14.42 -23.81 -17.32
CA PHE A 203 15.47 -23.36 -16.39
C PHE A 203 14.95 -23.30 -14.95
N TYR A 204 13.77 -22.69 -14.75
CA TYR A 204 13.18 -22.54 -13.42
C TYR A 204 12.71 -23.86 -12.82
N GLU A 205 12.06 -24.73 -13.60
CA GLU A 205 11.66 -26.06 -13.17
C GLU A 205 12.87 -26.87 -12.72
N LYS A 206 13.97 -26.83 -13.49
CA LYS A 206 15.22 -27.51 -13.11
C LYS A 206 15.76 -27.02 -11.77
N GLN A 207 15.76 -25.70 -11.54
CA GLN A 207 16.18 -25.12 -10.26
C GLN A 207 15.25 -25.52 -9.10
N PHE A 208 13.95 -25.60 -9.35
CA PHE A 208 12.96 -25.99 -8.34
C PHE A 208 13.11 -27.47 -7.93
N TYR A 209 13.20 -28.37 -8.91
CA TYR A 209 13.38 -29.81 -8.66
C TYR A 209 14.74 -30.13 -8.03
N GLU A 210 15.82 -29.45 -8.43
CA GLU A 210 17.15 -29.61 -7.79
C GLU A 210 17.11 -29.20 -6.31
N LYS A 211 16.33 -28.18 -5.96
CA LYS A 211 16.17 -27.70 -4.59
C LYS A 211 15.34 -28.64 -3.72
N GLU A 212 14.27 -29.23 -4.27
CA GLU A 212 13.47 -30.25 -3.57
C GLU A 212 14.26 -31.56 -3.35
N LEU A 213 15.03 -32.00 -4.35
CA LEU A 213 15.92 -33.16 -4.22
C LEU A 213 17.01 -32.96 -3.16
N LEU A 214 17.61 -31.76 -3.10
CA LEU A 214 18.57 -31.40 -2.06
C LEU A 214 17.95 -31.40 -0.67
N GLN A 215 16.71 -30.92 -0.51
CA GLN A 215 16.00 -30.97 0.76
C GLN A 215 15.67 -32.41 1.18
N ALA A 216 15.21 -33.26 0.25
CA ALA A 216 14.90 -34.67 0.52
C ALA A 216 16.14 -35.47 0.95
N VAL A 217 17.29 -35.24 0.31
CA VAL A 217 18.56 -35.90 0.66
C VAL A 217 19.11 -35.43 2.01
N LEU A 218 18.82 -34.20 2.43
CA LEU A 218 19.23 -33.66 3.73
C LEU A 218 18.29 -34.10 4.86
N SER A 219 16.99 -34.34 4.58
CA SER A 219 16.04 -34.86 5.56
C SER A 219 16.22 -36.35 5.87
N ASP A 220 16.75 -37.15 4.94
CA ASP A 220 17.01 -38.58 5.14
C ASP A 220 18.35 -38.89 5.87
N LYS A 221 19.13 -37.85 6.21
CA LYS A 221 20.43 -37.99 6.90
C LYS A 221 20.43 -37.54 8.36
N CYS A 222 19.26 -37.33 8.97
CA CYS A 222 19.10 -37.06 10.40
C CYS A 222 18.45 -38.26 11.12
#